data_AF-A0A7C8MD39-F1
#
_entry.id   AF-A0A7C8MD39-F1
#
_cell.length_a   1.000
_cell.length_b   1.000
_cell.length_c   1.000
_cell.angle_alpha   90.00
_cell.angle_beta   90.00
_cell.angle_gamma   90.00
#
_symmetry.space_group_name_H-M   'P 1'
#
loop_
_entity.id
_entity.type
_entity.pdbx_description
1 polymer ?
#
loop_
_entity_poly.entity_id
_entity_poly.type
_entity_poly.pdbx_seq_one_letter_code
_entity_poly.pdbx_strand_id
1 'polypeptide(L)'
;MRRVAQMSSENSSSSNEDISSKLRNGSADTVTFDNLHHLFQSGDMVYKTQSPHQICQVWLTGLVDNVVFQIDAYYLGCDGLILIPIWERFNIPRYQGERRIVDIVLNPTVYFADIRGTLRDAIQSGKWYVILSTTMTHVGMRASTMGDQGSSSKETLIVDISVYREEHKGEILFHTFPADQFPSAPAEVQLDSLTDEHYAMCSKDIRAYNLQSHEWSRLHVDDLVKITSDPNPVGFENIALPDDHMKMIKALLRTNKGRELKCLLHGSPGVGKTFTTECAADFIQKPLYSISGHDLTRNAEKLEQQLMQHIRRAAKWDCVLVFEDADYLLERRDKGILFMTASEGIEFDSAFKSKIHVSLYYPPLDQKRTLGIWRMNLDKIDRSNDLFSKYFDIMEFGKAHWEDNPRLRYNGRQIRDAFTIAVGLAKSSPTPEGSFLLDDGHFRQVADILEKFDDHIFAEEETHSDSDSEAIPSVYAEDEDTRSDDSQLYSDLGPVPGIDGEDEDVQSDNSSLNSDFRPDLVDASNISKNFEVSEHQRRERTGGRRGEEEAIREAEREIADLRARRASYYRRPD
;
A
#
# COMPACT_ATOMS: atom_id res chain seq x y z
N MET A 1 35.13 30.68 13.06
CA MET A 1 33.95 30.92 13.90
C MET A 1 34.40 31.51 15.23
N ARG A 2 34.20 32.82 15.46
CA ARG A 2 34.40 33.38 16.81
C ARG A 2 33.22 32.92 17.67
N ARG A 3 33.48 32.19 18.76
CA ARG A 3 32.49 31.98 19.81
C ARG A 3 32.08 33.36 20.33
N VAL A 4 30.82 33.72 20.18
CA VAL A 4 30.28 34.93 20.80
C VAL A 4 30.00 34.59 22.26
N ALA A 5 31.08 34.47 23.04
CA ALA A 5 31.03 34.50 24.48
C ALA A 5 31.80 35.76 24.92
N GLN A 6 31.03 36.72 25.43
CA GLN A 6 31.45 37.90 26.21
C GLN A 6 32.41 38.91 25.55
N MET A 7 31.84 40.04 25.13
CA MET A 7 32.45 41.39 25.03
C MET A 7 31.25 42.34 24.75
N SER A 8 30.85 43.35 25.53
CA SER A 8 31.55 44.19 26.51
C SER A 8 30.51 44.83 27.44
N SER A 9 30.75 44.89 28.75
CA SER A 9 30.20 45.93 29.63
C SER A 9 30.91 47.25 29.28
N GLU A 10 30.27 48.40 29.18
CA GLU A 10 29.66 49.17 30.27
C GLU A 10 28.74 50.26 29.64
N ASN A 11 27.61 50.56 30.31
CA ASN A 11 26.59 51.59 30.03
C ASN A 11 25.27 51.23 29.28
N SER A 12 24.94 49.95 29.04
CA SER A 12 23.63 49.55 28.48
C SER A 12 22.93 48.39 29.21
N SER A 13 23.31 48.10 30.45
CA SER A 13 22.91 46.85 31.14
C SER A 13 21.41 46.74 31.41
N SER A 14 20.71 47.82 31.82
CA SER A 14 19.28 47.71 32.15
C SER A 14 18.38 47.58 30.92
N SER A 15 18.72 48.23 29.80
CA SER A 15 17.93 48.15 28.56
C SER A 15 18.15 46.83 27.82
N ASN A 16 19.37 46.28 27.84
CA ASN A 16 19.67 44.99 27.22
C ASN A 16 19.12 43.81 28.03
N GLU A 17 19.13 43.88 29.37
CA GLU A 17 18.47 42.86 30.21
C GLU A 17 16.96 42.83 29.96
N ASP A 18 16.31 44.00 29.86
CA ASP A 18 14.87 44.10 29.59
C ASP A 18 14.49 43.52 28.21
N ILE A 19 15.23 43.85 27.15
CA ILE A 19 14.99 43.31 25.80
C ILE A 19 15.23 41.80 25.75
N SER A 20 16.31 41.30 26.35
CA SER A 20 16.61 39.87 26.38
C SER A 20 15.50 39.09 27.11
N SER A 21 14.96 39.63 28.20
CA SER A 21 13.87 39.00 28.96
C SER A 21 12.57 38.93 28.15
N LYS A 22 12.24 40.00 27.42
CA LYS A 22 11.06 40.07 26.56
C LYS A 22 11.13 39.12 25.36
N LEU A 23 12.34 38.97 24.79
CA LEU A 23 12.56 38.01 23.71
C LEU A 23 12.49 36.55 24.20
N ARG A 24 12.84 36.28 25.45
CA ARG A 24 12.89 34.92 26.01
C ARG A 24 11.55 34.43 26.54
N ASN A 25 10.72 35.33 27.04
CA ASN A 25 9.39 35.00 27.57
C ASN A 25 8.28 35.08 26.50
N GLY A 26 8.61 35.39 25.24
CA GLY A 26 7.66 35.45 24.14
C GLY A 26 6.83 36.74 24.07
N SER A 27 7.17 37.78 24.84
CA SER A 27 6.39 39.03 24.89
C SER A 27 6.80 40.08 23.85
N ALA A 28 7.91 39.88 23.13
CA ALA A 28 8.35 40.75 22.05
C ALA A 28 7.85 40.24 20.69
N ASP A 29 7.26 41.11 19.86
CA ASP A 29 6.80 40.71 18.51
C ASP A 29 7.88 40.86 17.43
N THR A 30 8.90 41.67 17.70
CA THR A 30 9.94 42.07 16.75
C THR A 30 11.35 41.91 17.33
N VAL A 31 12.34 41.76 16.45
CA VAL A 31 13.75 41.62 16.81
C VAL A 31 14.66 42.30 15.79
N THR A 32 15.68 43.00 16.27
CA THR A 32 16.76 43.55 15.43
C THR A 32 17.82 42.50 15.16
N PHE A 33 18.59 42.65 14.08
CA PHE A 33 19.62 41.68 13.73
C PHE A 33 20.66 41.48 14.84
N ASP A 34 21.10 42.56 15.49
CA ASP A 34 22.13 42.50 16.53
C ASP A 34 21.63 41.75 17.80
N ASN A 35 20.31 41.65 17.99
CA ASN A 35 19.68 40.95 19.12
C ASN A 35 19.30 39.49 18.83
N LEU A 36 19.58 38.96 17.63
CA LEU A 36 19.25 37.56 17.27
C LEU A 36 19.90 36.52 18.20
N HIS A 37 21.07 36.83 18.76
CA HIS A 37 21.76 35.95 19.70
C HIS A 37 21.05 35.81 21.06
N HIS A 38 20.15 36.73 21.41
CA HIS A 38 19.26 36.57 22.56
C HIS A 38 18.05 35.69 22.25
N LEU A 39 17.66 35.63 20.97
CA LEU A 39 16.51 34.86 20.51
C LEU A 39 16.83 33.38 20.32
N PHE A 40 18.07 33.05 19.93
CA PHE A 40 18.52 31.68 19.69
C PHE A 40 19.73 31.34 20.57
N GLN A 41 19.54 30.49 21.57
CA GLN A 41 20.63 29.91 22.37
C GLN A 41 20.74 28.40 22.17
N SER A 42 21.92 27.87 22.47
CA SER A 42 22.16 26.43 22.48
C SER A 42 21.17 25.73 23.42
N GLY A 43 20.53 24.67 22.94
CA GLY A 43 19.48 23.92 23.63
C GLY A 43 18.05 24.40 23.36
N ASP A 44 17.87 25.61 22.81
CA ASP A 44 16.53 26.14 22.55
C ASP A 44 15.82 25.32 21.46
N MET A 45 14.56 24.99 21.71
CA MET A 45 13.69 24.32 20.75
C MET A 45 13.09 25.36 19.80
N VAL A 46 13.25 25.12 18.51
CA VAL A 46 12.85 26.01 17.43
C VAL A 46 12.07 25.25 16.36
N TYR A 47 11.29 25.95 15.55
CA TYR A 47 10.54 25.34 14.46
C TYR A 47 10.70 26.10 13.16
N LYS A 48 10.55 25.37 12.05
CA LYS A 48 10.61 25.90 10.70
C LYS A 48 9.23 26.38 10.26
N THR A 49 9.11 27.66 9.88
CA THR A 49 7.82 28.26 9.50
C THR A 49 7.29 27.75 8.15
N GLN A 50 8.19 27.33 7.25
CA GLN A 50 7.86 26.94 5.87
C GLN A 50 7.62 25.43 5.69
N SER A 51 7.67 24.66 6.77
CA SER A 51 7.47 23.20 6.78
C SER A 51 6.34 22.87 7.75
N PRO A 52 5.56 21.79 7.55
CA PRO A 52 4.82 21.20 8.66
C PRO A 52 5.78 21.08 9.85
N HIS A 53 5.34 21.55 11.03
CA HIS A 53 6.12 22.02 12.17
C HIS A 53 7.30 21.09 12.60
N GLN A 54 8.36 21.04 11.80
CA GLN A 54 9.57 20.32 12.14
C GLN A 54 10.24 21.09 13.27
N ILE A 55 10.29 20.46 14.44
CA ILE A 55 10.96 21.00 15.60
C ILE A 55 12.40 20.54 15.55
N CYS A 56 13.30 21.48 15.76
CA CYS A 56 14.74 21.28 15.84
C CYS A 56 15.23 21.84 17.18
N GLN A 57 16.38 21.35 17.65
CA GLN A 57 17.10 21.96 18.75
C GLN A 57 18.29 22.74 18.22
N VAL A 58 18.44 23.99 18.67
CA VAL A 58 19.60 24.82 18.35
C VAL A 58 20.83 24.24 19.02
N TRP A 59 21.86 23.96 18.23
CA TRP A 59 23.13 23.49 18.76
C TRP A 59 24.10 24.64 18.97
N LEU A 60 24.33 25.43 17.93
CA LEU A 60 25.29 26.51 17.92
C LEU A 60 24.80 27.66 17.05
N THR A 61 25.06 28.88 17.51
CA THR A 61 24.85 30.09 16.73
C THR A 61 26.17 30.83 16.54
N GLY A 62 26.33 31.50 15.42
CA GLY A 62 27.54 32.28 15.13
C GLY A 62 27.31 33.39 14.13
N LEU A 63 28.18 34.39 14.16
CA LEU A 63 28.18 35.46 13.17
C LEU A 63 29.30 35.20 12.15
N VAL A 64 28.94 35.12 10.88
CA VAL A 64 29.85 34.92 9.75
C VAL A 64 30.02 36.26 9.02
N ASP A 65 31.27 36.71 8.92
CA ASP A 65 31.70 37.95 8.26
C ASP A 65 30.92 39.22 8.67
N ASN A 66 30.35 39.22 9.88
CA ASN A 66 29.45 40.26 10.41
C ASN A 66 28.18 40.54 9.57
N VAL A 67 27.88 39.69 8.59
CA VAL A 67 26.76 39.89 7.63
C VAL A 67 25.75 38.76 7.64
N VAL A 68 26.07 37.61 8.22
CA VAL A 68 25.15 36.47 8.32
C VAL A 68 25.14 35.94 9.75
N PHE A 69 23.95 35.84 10.33
CA PHE A 69 23.73 35.12 11.57
C PHE A 69 23.40 33.66 11.22
N GLN A 70 24.32 32.76 11.53
CA GLN A 70 24.23 31.34 11.25
C GLN A 70 23.71 30.60 12.48
N ILE A 71 22.78 29.68 12.26
CA ILE A 71 22.21 28.79 13.27
C ILE A 71 22.40 27.37 12.77
N ASP A 72 23.20 26.59 13.50
CA ASP A 72 23.30 25.15 13.32
C ASP A 72 22.33 24.48 14.31
N ALA A 73 21.35 23.77 13.77
CA ALA A 73 20.34 23.07 14.56
C ALA A 73 20.20 21.62 14.05
N TYR A 74 19.59 20.77 14.86
CA TYR A 74 19.37 19.38 14.49
C TYR A 74 17.98 18.90 14.89
N TYR A 75 17.49 17.90 14.19
CA TYR A 75 16.31 17.11 14.53
C TYR A 75 16.66 15.62 14.49
N LEU A 76 15.74 14.74 14.86
CA LEU A 76 16.03 13.31 14.98
C LEU A 76 15.47 12.52 13.80
N GLY A 77 16.36 11.92 13.03
CA GLY A 77 16.04 10.85 12.09
C GLY A 77 16.23 9.47 12.72
N CYS A 78 15.96 8.43 11.95
CA CYS A 78 16.24 7.05 12.32
C CYS A 78 17.00 6.35 11.20
N ASP A 79 17.97 5.51 11.56
CA ASP A 79 18.74 4.71 10.59
C ASP A 79 18.23 3.26 10.46
N GLY A 80 17.06 2.98 11.06
CA GLY A 80 16.45 1.66 11.17
C GLY A 80 16.79 0.93 12.49
N LEU A 81 17.74 1.43 13.28
CA LEU A 81 18.14 0.82 14.56
C LEU A 81 18.15 1.81 15.72
N ILE A 82 18.56 3.05 15.47
CA ILE A 82 18.71 4.10 16.48
C ILE A 82 18.22 5.45 15.94
N LEU A 83 17.95 6.39 16.83
CA LEU A 83 17.74 7.78 16.44
C LEU A 83 19.10 8.48 16.29
N ILE A 84 19.24 9.21 15.19
CA ILE A 84 20.45 9.94 14.83
C ILE A 84 20.13 11.42 14.58
N PRO A 85 21.03 12.33 14.97
CA PRO A 85 20.85 13.75 14.69
C PRO A 85 21.03 14.04 13.19
N ILE A 86 20.01 14.66 12.59
CA ILE A 86 20.06 15.23 11.25
C ILE A 86 20.26 16.72 11.38
N TRP A 87 21.35 17.23 10.80
CA TRP A 87 21.72 18.62 10.95
C TRP A 87 21.20 19.49 9.82
N GLU A 88 20.71 20.67 10.18
CA GLU A 88 20.35 21.74 9.25
C GLU A 88 21.03 23.05 9.67
N ARG A 89 21.55 23.77 8.67
CA ARG A 89 22.14 25.09 8.83
C ARG A 89 21.19 26.15 8.28
N PHE A 90 20.82 27.10 9.13
CA PHE A 90 20.00 28.24 8.77
C PHE A 90 20.87 29.50 8.76
N ASN A 91 20.68 30.32 7.73
CA ASN A 91 21.39 31.58 7.59
C ASN A 91 20.35 32.70 7.57
N ILE A 92 20.51 33.66 8.47
CA ILE A 92 19.74 34.90 8.50
C ILE A 92 20.68 36.01 8.00
N PRO A 93 20.48 36.53 6.78
CA PRO A 93 21.25 37.66 6.27
C PRO A 93 20.99 38.91 7.12
N ARG A 94 21.98 39.78 7.23
CA ARG A 94 21.86 41.06 7.94
C ARG A 94 20.73 41.89 7.34
N TYR A 95 19.87 42.41 8.20
CA TYR A 95 18.78 43.31 7.85
C TYR A 95 18.85 44.58 8.71
N GLN A 96 18.23 45.66 8.22
CA GLN A 96 18.14 46.92 8.93
C GLN A 96 16.79 47.04 9.64
N GLY A 97 16.80 47.69 10.80
CA GLY A 97 15.61 47.89 11.61
C GLY A 97 15.13 46.62 12.31
N GLU A 98 13.85 46.62 12.66
CA GLU A 98 13.17 45.51 13.33
C GLU A 98 12.45 44.62 12.32
N ARG A 99 12.48 43.31 12.57
CA ARG A 99 11.72 42.32 11.81
C ARG A 99 10.79 41.57 12.76
N ARG A 100 9.59 41.21 12.31
CA ARG A 100 8.70 40.35 13.08
C ARG A 100 9.35 38.99 13.27
N ILE A 101 9.30 38.46 14.49
CA ILE A 101 9.95 37.20 14.84
C ILE A 101 9.39 36.07 13.97
N VAL A 102 8.06 35.96 13.89
CA VAL A 102 7.35 34.94 13.10
C VAL A 102 7.71 34.91 11.61
N ASP A 103 8.21 36.00 11.04
CA ASP A 103 8.61 36.11 9.63
C ASP A 103 10.06 35.66 9.39
N ILE A 104 10.77 35.24 10.44
CA ILE A 104 12.10 34.63 10.36
C ILE A 104 11.94 33.14 9.97
N VAL A 105 12.92 32.60 9.26
CA VAL A 105 12.93 31.21 8.76
C VAL A 105 12.77 30.15 9.85
N LEU A 106 13.25 30.49 11.06
CA LEU A 106 13.31 29.64 12.22
C LEU A 106 12.81 30.45 13.42
N ASN A 107 11.94 29.86 14.23
CA ASN A 107 11.28 30.55 15.34
C ASN A 107 11.43 29.76 16.64
N PRO A 108 11.76 30.38 17.78
CA PRO A 108 11.69 29.70 19.06
C PRO A 108 10.27 29.24 19.37
N THR A 109 10.15 28.06 19.97
CA THR A 109 8.86 27.44 20.28
C THR A 109 7.97 28.31 21.16
N VAL A 110 8.54 29.18 22.01
CA VAL A 110 7.79 30.15 22.85
C VAL A 110 6.90 31.11 22.05
N TYR A 111 7.17 31.30 20.74
CA TYR A 111 6.39 32.13 19.84
C TYR A 111 5.29 31.37 19.07
N PHE A 112 5.09 30.08 19.35
CA PHE A 112 3.96 29.35 18.79
C PHE A 112 2.64 29.85 19.37
N ALA A 113 1.71 30.20 18.48
CA ALA A 113 0.35 30.61 18.85
C ALA A 113 -0.38 29.55 19.71
N ASP A 114 -0.19 28.27 19.42
CA ASP A 114 -0.64 27.14 20.24
C ASP A 114 0.50 26.15 20.49
N ILE A 115 1.49 26.58 21.27
CA ILE A 115 2.66 25.73 21.59
C ILE A 115 2.26 24.38 22.21
N ARG A 116 1.20 24.34 23.02
CA ARG A 116 0.76 23.11 23.71
C ARG A 116 0.12 22.13 22.74
N GLY A 117 -0.74 22.60 21.85
CA GLY A 117 -1.34 21.78 20.79
C GLY A 117 -0.27 21.27 19.84
N THR A 118 0.57 22.17 19.31
CA THR A 118 1.62 21.80 18.36
C THR A 118 2.65 20.84 18.95
N LEU A 119 3.10 21.05 20.19
CA LEU A 119 4.01 20.09 20.84
C LEU A 119 3.35 18.72 21.02
N ARG A 120 2.08 18.68 21.43
CA ARG A 120 1.34 17.42 21.58
C ARG A 120 1.26 16.67 20.26
N ASP A 121 0.86 17.35 19.19
CA ASP A 121 0.74 16.74 17.86
C ASP A 121 2.13 16.32 17.34
N ALA A 122 3.17 17.12 17.59
CA ALA A 122 4.54 16.79 17.22
C ALA A 122 5.06 15.54 17.95
N ILE A 123 4.78 15.41 19.24
CA ILE A 123 5.12 14.24 20.05
C ILE A 123 4.38 13.00 19.52
N GLN A 124 3.08 13.11 19.26
CA GLN A 124 2.27 12.00 18.75
C GLN A 124 2.79 11.51 17.39
N SER A 125 3.02 12.43 16.48
CA SER A 125 3.62 12.19 15.17
C SER A 125 5.03 11.59 15.29
N GLY A 126 5.83 12.07 16.26
CA GLY A 126 7.17 11.52 16.52
C GLY A 126 7.16 10.09 17.08
N LYS A 127 6.21 9.77 17.96
CA LYS A 127 5.98 8.39 18.40
C LYS A 127 5.66 7.49 17.21
N TRP A 128 4.79 7.96 16.31
CA TRP A 128 4.44 7.24 15.09
C TRP A 128 5.64 7.06 14.15
N TYR A 129 6.46 8.09 13.95
CA TYR A 129 7.71 8.00 13.21
C TYR A 129 8.65 6.93 13.78
N VAL A 130 8.84 6.89 15.10
CA VAL A 130 9.69 5.89 15.75
C VAL A 130 9.14 4.49 15.54
N ILE A 131 7.83 4.28 15.66
CA ILE A 131 7.20 2.99 15.35
C ILE A 131 7.54 2.60 13.91
N LEU A 132 7.15 3.43 12.94
CA LEU A 132 7.33 3.13 11.52
C LEU A 132 8.79 2.89 11.12
N SER A 133 9.73 3.62 11.73
CA SER A 133 11.15 3.53 11.38
C SER A 133 11.89 2.36 12.02
N THR A 134 11.39 1.85 13.15
CA THR A 134 12.05 0.78 13.92
C THR A 134 11.38 -0.58 13.77
N THR A 135 10.10 -0.59 13.39
CA THR A 135 9.37 -1.81 13.07
C THR A 135 9.12 -1.84 11.57
N MET A 136 9.41 -2.97 10.93
CA MET A 136 8.89 -3.21 9.58
C MET A 136 7.36 -3.14 9.69
N THR A 137 6.75 -2.22 8.93
CA THR A 137 5.33 -1.90 9.07
C THR A 137 4.67 -1.79 7.70
N HIS A 138 3.57 -2.51 7.53
CA HIS A 138 2.64 -2.35 6.40
C HIS A 138 1.72 -1.16 6.66
N VAL A 139 1.77 -0.17 5.79
CA VAL A 139 0.97 1.05 5.92
C VAL A 139 0.31 1.41 4.59
N GLY A 140 -0.83 2.09 4.68
CA GLY A 140 -1.49 2.72 3.56
C GLY A 140 -1.49 4.24 3.73
N MET A 141 -1.85 4.96 2.68
CA MET A 141 -2.07 6.41 2.76
C MET A 141 -3.50 6.77 3.14
N ARG A 142 -3.69 7.88 3.86
CA ARG A 142 -5.00 8.46 4.13
C ARG A 142 -5.68 8.86 2.81
N ALA A 143 -6.92 8.40 2.62
CA ALA A 143 -7.69 8.57 1.38
C ALA A 143 -7.94 10.03 0.95
N SER A 144 -7.77 11.01 1.85
CA SER A 144 -8.02 12.44 1.59
C SER A 144 -6.84 13.19 0.98
N THR A 145 -5.66 12.58 0.85
CA THR A 145 -4.46 13.24 0.28
C THR A 145 -4.36 13.03 -1.24
N MET A 146 -5.14 12.10 -1.79
CA MET A 146 -5.31 11.94 -3.23
C MET A 146 -6.39 12.89 -3.71
N GLY A 147 -6.02 13.79 -4.61
CA GLY A 147 -6.97 14.59 -5.37
C GLY A 147 -7.99 13.70 -6.06
N ASP A 148 -9.24 14.09 -5.93
CA ASP A 148 -10.45 13.55 -6.53
C ASP A 148 -10.29 12.94 -7.94
N GLN A 149 -10.50 11.62 -8.06
CA GLN A 149 -11.26 10.92 -9.12
C GLN A 149 -11.41 9.45 -8.67
N GLY A 150 -12.65 8.94 -8.68
CA GLY A 150 -13.02 7.63 -8.13
C GLY A 150 -12.22 6.45 -8.68
N SER A 151 -11.20 6.04 -7.94
CA SER A 151 -10.66 4.68 -7.83
C SER A 151 -9.76 4.70 -6.60
N SER A 152 -10.30 4.33 -5.44
CA SER A 152 -9.48 4.15 -4.22
C SER A 152 -8.61 2.91 -4.40
N SER A 153 -7.57 2.97 -5.23
CA SER A 153 -6.47 2.03 -5.12
C SER A 153 -5.76 2.38 -3.82
N LYS A 154 -6.10 1.68 -2.73
CA LYS A 154 -5.35 1.76 -1.48
C LYS A 154 -3.92 1.33 -1.77
N GLU A 155 -3.02 2.29 -1.99
CA GLU A 155 -1.61 2.00 -2.19
C GLU A 155 -1.07 1.31 -0.95
N THR A 156 -0.37 0.19 -1.15
CA THR A 156 0.23 -0.57 -0.08
C THR A 156 1.71 -0.22 -0.01
N LEU A 157 2.08 0.38 1.11
CA LEU A 157 3.41 0.90 1.35
C LEU A 157 4.12 0.08 2.42
N ILE A 158 5.41 -0.11 2.25
CA ILE A 158 6.29 -0.71 3.24
C ILE A 158 7.24 0.34 3.77
N VAL A 159 7.24 0.54 5.08
CA VAL A 159 8.31 1.30 5.74
C VAL A 159 9.36 0.31 6.23
N ASP A 160 10.54 0.35 5.62
CA ASP A 160 11.72 -0.40 6.05
C ASP A 160 12.99 0.43 5.79
N ILE A 161 13.34 1.25 6.78
CA ILE A 161 14.50 2.16 6.71
C ILE A 161 15.81 1.39 6.52
N SER A 162 15.89 0.16 7.06
CA SER A 162 17.09 -0.67 6.93
C SER A 162 17.32 -1.12 5.48
N VAL A 163 16.26 -1.52 4.76
CA VAL A 163 16.35 -1.86 3.32
C VAL A 163 16.64 -0.60 2.51
N TYR A 164 15.92 0.49 2.77
CA TYR A 164 16.15 1.75 2.06
C TYR A 164 17.62 2.17 2.11
N ARG A 165 18.22 2.15 3.30
CA ARG A 165 19.64 2.48 3.49
C ARG A 165 20.57 1.51 2.77
N GLU A 166 20.25 0.22 2.78
CA GLU A 166 21.06 -0.79 2.10
C GLU A 166 21.08 -0.58 0.58
N GLU A 167 19.95 -0.22 0.00
CA GLU A 167 19.80 -0.01 -1.44
C GLU A 167 20.39 1.32 -1.90
N HIS A 168 20.40 2.33 -1.03
CA HIS A 168 20.94 3.67 -1.29
C HIS A 168 22.30 3.88 -0.63
N LYS A 169 23.08 2.80 -0.44
CA LYS A 169 24.46 2.86 0.08
C LYS A 169 25.29 3.79 -0.82
N GLY A 170 25.69 4.94 -0.27
CA GLY A 170 26.47 5.96 -0.97
C GLY A 170 25.75 7.30 -1.15
N GLU A 171 24.43 7.34 -0.94
CA GLU A 171 23.71 8.61 -0.81
C GLU A 171 23.93 9.23 0.57
N ILE A 172 24.07 10.56 0.61
CA ILE A 172 24.06 11.31 1.86
C ILE A 172 22.60 11.41 2.33
N LEU A 173 22.10 10.33 2.94
CA LEU A 173 20.72 10.27 3.46
C LEU A 173 20.50 11.21 4.64
N PHE A 174 21.58 11.47 5.38
CA PHE A 174 21.61 12.40 6.50
C PHE A 174 22.78 13.35 6.29
N HIS A 175 22.53 14.66 6.36
CA HIS A 175 23.62 15.64 6.46
C HIS A 175 24.25 15.51 7.85
N THR A 176 25.03 14.46 8.06
CA THR A 176 25.93 14.37 9.21
C THR A 176 27.10 15.29 8.90
N PHE A 177 27.17 16.45 9.56
CA PHE A 177 28.41 17.21 9.55
C PHE A 177 29.53 16.30 10.04
N PRO A 178 30.72 16.32 9.41
CA PRO A 178 31.78 15.41 9.80
C PRO A 178 32.18 15.71 11.25
N ALA A 179 32.37 14.64 12.04
CA ALA A 179 32.52 14.70 13.49
C ALA A 179 33.74 15.53 13.94
N ASP A 180 34.71 15.71 13.04
CA ASP A 180 35.89 16.57 13.19
C ASP A 180 35.53 18.08 13.24
N GLN A 181 34.43 18.51 12.62
CA GLN A 181 33.92 19.88 12.70
C GLN A 181 33.10 20.15 13.97
N PHE A 182 32.57 19.11 14.62
CA PHE A 182 31.68 19.22 15.79
C PHE A 182 32.02 18.19 16.89
N PRO A 183 33.13 18.34 17.63
CA PRO A 183 33.65 17.35 18.60
C PRO A 183 32.78 17.13 19.85
N SER A 184 31.61 17.75 19.93
CA SER A 184 30.65 17.63 21.05
C SER A 184 29.22 17.30 20.57
N ALA A 185 29.04 16.88 19.32
CA ALA A 185 27.73 16.54 18.76
C ALA A 185 26.88 15.68 19.73
N PRO A 186 25.53 15.89 19.78
CA PRO A 186 24.64 15.09 20.59
C PRO A 186 24.89 13.59 20.34
N ALA A 187 25.05 12.83 21.42
CA ALA A 187 25.24 11.38 21.32
C ALA A 187 24.00 10.74 20.69
N GLU A 188 24.21 9.59 20.03
CA GLU A 188 23.12 8.74 19.54
C GLU A 188 22.12 8.45 20.69
N VAL A 189 20.83 8.63 20.41
CA VAL A 189 19.79 8.46 21.42
C VAL A 189 19.26 7.02 21.33
N GLN A 190 19.43 6.27 22.41
CA GLN A 190 18.89 4.91 22.50
C GLN A 190 17.35 4.95 22.56
N LEU A 191 16.72 4.04 21.81
CA LEU A 191 15.25 3.93 21.72
C LEU A 191 14.56 3.65 23.06
N ASP A 192 15.29 3.12 24.04
CA ASP A 192 14.75 2.74 25.35
C ASP A 192 14.74 3.90 26.36
N SER A 193 15.32 5.06 26.00
CA SER A 193 15.41 6.25 26.85
C SER A 193 14.84 7.50 26.16
N LEU A 194 13.84 7.35 25.29
CA LEU A 194 13.21 8.46 24.58
C LEU A 194 12.34 9.30 25.53
N THR A 195 12.44 10.62 25.39
CA THR A 195 11.65 11.61 26.14
C THR A 195 10.66 12.25 25.19
N ASP A 196 9.68 12.97 25.73
CA ASP A 196 8.73 13.74 24.90
C ASP A 196 9.45 14.77 24.01
N GLU A 197 10.55 15.36 24.48
CA GLU A 197 11.38 16.25 23.67
C GLU A 197 12.03 15.51 22.49
N HIS A 198 12.52 14.28 22.70
CA HIS A 198 13.05 13.46 21.61
C HIS A 198 11.96 13.15 20.57
N TYR A 199 10.75 12.78 20.99
CA TYR A 199 9.64 12.53 20.07
C TYR A 199 9.24 13.79 19.30
N ALA A 200 9.17 14.95 19.97
CA ALA A 200 8.82 16.22 19.32
C ALA A 200 9.79 16.58 18.19
N MET A 201 11.08 16.21 18.33
CA MET A 201 12.13 16.45 17.34
C MET A 201 12.21 15.39 16.23
N CYS A 202 11.43 14.32 16.27
CA CYS A 202 11.49 13.31 15.21
C CYS A 202 11.13 13.90 13.84
N SER A 203 11.76 13.36 12.79
CA SER A 203 11.48 13.71 11.40
C SER A 203 9.98 13.60 11.08
N LYS A 204 9.45 14.60 10.38
CA LYS A 204 8.08 14.57 9.85
C LYS A 204 7.94 13.82 8.54
N ASP A 205 9.06 13.46 7.92
CA ASP A 205 9.07 12.67 6.70
C ASP A 205 9.71 11.31 6.91
N ILE A 206 9.21 10.33 6.17
CA ILE A 206 9.70 8.97 6.16
C ILE A 206 9.80 8.42 4.73
N ARG A 207 10.64 7.42 4.53
CA ARG A 207 10.78 6.71 3.27
C ARG A 207 9.95 5.45 3.30
N ALA A 208 9.10 5.28 2.30
CA ALA A 208 8.28 4.09 2.14
C ALA A 208 8.41 3.57 0.70
N TYR A 209 8.37 2.24 0.56
CA TYR A 209 8.39 1.56 -0.73
C TYR A 209 6.96 1.22 -1.15
N ASN A 210 6.58 1.60 -2.36
CA ASN A 210 5.27 1.29 -2.92
C ASN A 210 5.30 -0.09 -3.61
N LEU A 211 4.46 -1.01 -3.16
CA LEU A 211 4.41 -2.38 -3.69
C LEU A 211 3.80 -2.49 -5.09
N GLN A 212 3.09 -1.46 -5.55
CA GLN A 212 2.50 -1.39 -6.89
C GLN A 212 3.42 -0.71 -7.90
N SER A 213 3.99 0.46 -7.56
CA SER A 213 4.88 1.20 -8.46
C SER A 213 6.34 0.77 -8.40
N HIS A 214 6.71 -0.01 -7.38
CA HIS A 214 8.06 -0.48 -7.14
C HIS A 214 9.10 0.61 -6.82
N GLU A 215 8.64 1.78 -6.37
CA GLU A 215 9.47 2.95 -6.10
C GLU A 215 9.49 3.34 -4.62
N TRP A 216 10.62 3.91 -4.20
CA TRP A 216 10.75 4.57 -2.91
C TRP A 216 10.25 6.01 -2.99
N SER A 217 9.38 6.40 -2.07
CA SER A 217 8.83 7.75 -1.99
C SER A 217 9.09 8.39 -0.62
N ARG A 218 9.20 9.72 -0.60
CA ARG A 218 9.22 10.54 0.63
C ARG A 218 7.78 10.91 0.97
N LEU A 219 7.32 10.49 2.14
CA LEU A 219 5.95 10.72 2.59
C LEU A 219 5.95 11.38 3.97
N HIS A 220 4.92 12.17 4.24
CA HIS A 220 4.71 12.76 5.56
C HIS A 220 4.17 11.70 6.51
N VAL A 221 4.72 11.63 7.73
CA VAL A 221 4.39 10.60 8.73
C VAL A 221 2.89 10.59 9.06
N ASP A 222 2.28 11.78 9.14
CA ASP A 222 0.88 11.93 9.53
C ASP A 222 -0.11 11.52 8.42
N ASP A 223 0.37 11.26 7.20
CA ASP A 223 -0.44 10.76 6.08
C ASP A 223 -0.52 9.23 6.07
N LEU A 224 0.29 8.55 6.89
CA LEU A 224 0.40 7.09 6.93
C LEU A 224 -0.52 6.48 7.99
N VAL A 225 -1.20 5.40 7.62
CA VAL A 225 -2.10 4.65 8.51
C VAL A 225 -1.72 3.17 8.47
N LYS A 226 -1.73 2.51 9.62
CA LYS A 226 -1.59 1.05 9.68
C LYS A 226 -2.70 0.41 8.85
N ILE A 227 -2.34 -0.49 7.93
CA ILE A 227 -3.35 -1.25 7.20
C ILE A 227 -4.02 -2.16 8.22
N THR A 228 -5.29 -1.87 8.50
CA THR A 228 -6.17 -2.80 9.22
C THR A 228 -6.86 -3.68 8.19
N SER A 229 -7.24 -4.90 8.58
CA SER A 229 -7.99 -5.84 7.73
C SER A 229 -9.09 -5.10 6.98
N ASP A 230 -9.14 -5.27 5.65
CA ASP A 230 -10.10 -4.53 4.83
C ASP A 230 -11.52 -4.77 5.36
N PRO A 231 -12.32 -3.72 5.65
CA PRO A 231 -13.72 -3.89 6.01
C PRO A 231 -14.52 -4.61 4.92
N ASN A 232 -14.06 -4.58 3.66
CA ASN A 232 -14.61 -5.30 2.52
C ASN A 232 -13.54 -6.21 1.90
N PRO A 233 -13.20 -7.36 2.52
CA PRO A 233 -12.17 -8.24 1.99
C PRO A 233 -12.56 -8.74 0.59
N VAL A 234 -11.58 -8.86 -0.31
CA VAL A 234 -11.78 -9.53 -1.59
C VAL A 234 -11.87 -11.03 -1.30
N GLY A 235 -13.09 -11.46 -1.00
CA GLY A 235 -13.35 -12.84 -0.65
C GLY A 235 -13.28 -13.75 -1.88
N PHE A 236 -12.78 -14.97 -1.66
CA PHE A 236 -12.80 -16.04 -2.66
C PHE A 236 -14.20 -16.32 -3.23
N GLU A 237 -15.29 -15.92 -2.54
CA GLU A 237 -16.66 -15.96 -3.07
C GLU A 237 -16.86 -15.18 -4.37
N ASN A 238 -15.98 -14.24 -4.69
CA ASN A 238 -16.04 -13.42 -5.90
C ASN A 238 -15.29 -14.04 -7.08
N ILE A 239 -14.56 -15.13 -6.88
CA ILE A 239 -13.81 -15.78 -7.97
C ILE A 239 -14.65 -16.90 -8.58
N ALA A 240 -14.79 -16.87 -9.90
CA ALA A 240 -15.38 -17.96 -10.68
C ALA A 240 -14.39 -19.12 -10.89
N LEU A 241 -13.89 -19.69 -9.78
CA LEU A 241 -12.97 -20.84 -9.74
C LEU A 241 -13.75 -22.17 -9.61
N PRO A 242 -13.24 -23.29 -10.15
CA PRO A 242 -13.74 -24.61 -9.76
C PRO A 242 -13.64 -24.80 -8.24
N ASP A 243 -14.69 -25.35 -7.62
CA ASP A 243 -14.78 -25.49 -6.16
C ASP A 243 -13.61 -26.28 -5.56
N ASP A 244 -13.09 -27.28 -6.28
CA ASP A 244 -11.98 -28.11 -5.82
C ASP A 244 -10.64 -27.34 -5.83
N HIS A 245 -10.41 -26.50 -6.83
CA HIS A 245 -9.23 -25.61 -6.87
C HIS A 245 -9.28 -24.61 -5.71
N MET A 246 -10.46 -24.03 -5.44
CA MET A 246 -10.64 -23.10 -4.32
C MET A 246 -10.37 -23.79 -2.97
N LYS A 247 -10.90 -24.99 -2.76
CA LYS A 247 -10.65 -25.77 -1.53
C LYS A 247 -9.17 -26.10 -1.37
N MET A 248 -8.50 -26.51 -2.45
CA MET A 248 -7.08 -26.84 -2.44
C MET A 248 -6.21 -25.63 -2.08
N ILE A 249 -6.41 -24.48 -2.73
CA ILE A 249 -5.68 -23.24 -2.43
C ILE A 249 -5.89 -22.85 -0.96
N LYS A 250 -7.15 -22.81 -0.49
CA LYS A 250 -7.47 -22.45 0.90
C LYS A 250 -6.83 -23.42 1.90
N ALA A 251 -6.78 -24.72 1.59
CA ALA A 251 -6.11 -25.71 2.44
C ALA A 251 -4.60 -25.47 2.49
N LEU A 252 -3.95 -25.31 1.34
CA LEU A 252 -2.50 -25.07 1.23
C LEU A 252 -2.07 -23.78 1.92
N LEU A 253 -2.84 -22.70 1.76
CA LEU A 253 -2.57 -21.41 2.42
C LEU A 253 -2.66 -21.51 3.94
N ARG A 254 -3.60 -22.31 4.47
CA ARG A 254 -3.74 -22.53 5.92
C ARG A 254 -2.61 -23.40 6.47
N THR A 255 -2.24 -24.46 5.78
CA THR A 255 -1.23 -25.42 6.26
C THR A 255 0.20 -24.93 6.10
N ASN A 256 0.45 -24.01 5.16
CA ASN A 256 1.78 -23.46 4.88
C ASN A 256 1.97 -22.02 5.39
N LYS A 257 1.20 -21.58 6.40
CA LYS A 257 1.46 -20.30 7.07
C LYS A 257 2.89 -20.28 7.64
N GLY A 258 3.76 -19.46 7.05
CA GLY A 258 5.17 -19.33 7.43
C GLY A 258 6.12 -20.38 6.82
N ARG A 259 5.67 -21.16 5.83
CA ARG A 259 6.50 -22.09 5.04
C ARG A 259 6.52 -21.67 3.58
N GLU A 260 7.46 -22.24 2.82
CA GLU A 260 7.54 -22.03 1.37
C GLU A 260 6.32 -22.66 0.68
N LEU A 261 5.63 -21.89 -0.16
CA LEU A 261 4.56 -22.37 -1.03
C LEU A 261 4.73 -21.73 -2.41
N LYS A 262 4.80 -22.56 -3.44
CA LYS A 262 4.93 -22.12 -4.84
C LYS A 262 3.75 -22.63 -5.64
N CYS A 263 2.96 -21.70 -6.16
CA CYS A 263 1.75 -21.97 -6.92
C CYS A 263 1.93 -21.47 -8.36
N LEU A 264 1.71 -22.33 -9.35
CA LEU A 264 1.59 -21.94 -10.75
C LEU A 264 0.11 -21.89 -11.13
N LEU A 265 -0.34 -20.75 -11.64
CA LEU A 265 -1.69 -20.55 -12.18
C LEU A 265 -1.57 -20.37 -13.70
N HIS A 266 -2.08 -21.31 -14.49
CA HIS A 266 -1.97 -21.25 -15.96
C HIS A 266 -3.34 -21.42 -16.62
N GLY A 267 -3.53 -20.81 -17.80
CA GLY A 267 -4.80 -20.85 -18.55
C GLY A 267 -4.97 -19.61 -19.42
N SER A 268 -6.11 -19.47 -20.08
CA SER A 268 -6.37 -18.37 -21.03
C SER A 268 -6.34 -16.99 -20.34
N PRO A 269 -6.12 -15.89 -21.09
CA PRO A 269 -6.18 -14.54 -20.52
C PRO A 269 -7.59 -14.21 -19.98
N GLY A 270 -7.67 -13.40 -18.92
CA GLY A 270 -8.95 -12.90 -18.40
C GLY A 270 -9.80 -13.90 -17.58
N VAL A 271 -9.29 -15.09 -17.26
CA VAL A 271 -10.00 -16.12 -16.46
C VAL A 271 -9.87 -15.96 -14.93
N GLY A 272 -9.21 -14.91 -14.45
CA GLY A 272 -9.10 -14.60 -13.01
C GLY A 272 -7.87 -15.14 -12.28
N LYS A 273 -6.78 -15.45 -12.99
CA LYS A 273 -5.50 -15.89 -12.39
C LYS A 273 -4.96 -14.86 -11.38
N THR A 274 -4.78 -13.61 -11.82
CA THR A 274 -4.33 -12.49 -10.96
C THR A 274 -5.33 -12.19 -9.84
N PHE A 275 -6.62 -12.21 -10.13
CA PHE A 275 -7.65 -11.99 -9.11
C PHE A 275 -7.62 -13.07 -8.00
N THR A 276 -7.13 -14.27 -8.31
CA THR A 276 -6.94 -15.33 -7.32
C THR A 276 -5.79 -15.05 -6.36
N THR A 277 -4.71 -14.43 -6.83
CA THR A 277 -3.58 -14.09 -5.97
C THR A 277 -3.94 -12.97 -4.99
N GLU A 278 -4.73 -11.99 -5.44
CA GLU A 278 -5.34 -10.96 -4.59
C GLU A 278 -6.18 -11.57 -3.46
N CYS A 279 -7.13 -12.46 -3.81
CA CYS A 279 -7.96 -13.14 -2.81
C CYS A 279 -7.13 -14.02 -1.86
N ALA A 280 -6.05 -14.64 -2.36
CA ALA A 280 -5.15 -15.43 -1.53
C ALA A 280 -4.42 -14.58 -0.50
N ALA A 281 -3.91 -13.41 -0.90
CA ALA A 281 -3.24 -12.44 -0.05
C ALA A 281 -4.19 -11.89 1.04
N ASP A 282 -5.40 -11.50 0.65
CA ASP A 282 -6.46 -11.08 1.58
C ASP A 282 -6.84 -12.18 2.57
N PHE A 283 -7.01 -13.41 2.08
CA PHE A 283 -7.40 -14.54 2.93
C PHE A 283 -6.36 -14.88 4.01
N ILE A 284 -5.07 -14.69 3.73
CA ILE A 284 -4.01 -14.86 4.72
C ILE A 284 -3.61 -13.57 5.44
N GLN A 285 -4.25 -12.44 5.09
CA GLN A 285 -4.00 -11.11 5.65
C GLN A 285 -2.55 -10.67 5.48
N LYS A 286 -2.01 -10.83 4.27
CA LYS A 286 -0.66 -10.39 3.88
C LYS A 286 -0.72 -9.45 2.68
N PRO A 287 0.21 -8.50 2.56
CA PRO A 287 0.29 -7.66 1.37
C PRO A 287 0.56 -8.48 0.11
N LEU A 288 0.02 -8.01 -1.02
CA LEU A 288 0.34 -8.50 -2.34
C LEU A 288 1.50 -7.69 -2.93
N TYR A 289 2.56 -8.37 -3.37
CA TYR A 289 3.68 -7.78 -4.10
C TYR A 289 3.72 -8.39 -5.49
N SER A 290 3.14 -7.70 -6.48
CA SER A 290 3.05 -8.19 -7.87
C SER A 290 4.15 -7.61 -8.72
N ILE A 291 4.77 -8.43 -9.57
CA ILE A 291 5.86 -8.04 -10.46
C ILE A 291 5.52 -8.49 -11.87
N SER A 292 5.48 -7.55 -12.80
CA SER A 292 5.23 -7.80 -14.21
C SER A 292 6.54 -7.85 -15.00
N GLY A 293 6.51 -8.42 -16.21
CA GLY A 293 7.64 -8.40 -17.13
C GLY A 293 8.11 -6.99 -17.51
N HIS A 294 7.24 -5.97 -17.38
CA HIS A 294 7.62 -4.57 -17.58
C HIS A 294 8.54 -4.02 -16.49
N ASP A 295 8.48 -4.57 -15.27
CA ASP A 295 9.31 -4.14 -14.13
C ASP A 295 10.74 -4.67 -14.22
N LEU A 296 10.97 -5.64 -15.11
CA LEU A 296 12.17 -6.43 -15.15
C LEU A 296 13.07 -6.02 -16.32
N THR A 297 14.37 -5.94 -16.05
CA THR A 297 15.35 -5.58 -17.08
C THR A 297 15.49 -6.68 -18.13
N ARG A 298 15.70 -6.29 -19.39
CA ARG A 298 15.97 -7.23 -20.49
C ARG A 298 17.39 -7.80 -20.50
N ASN A 299 18.27 -7.30 -19.63
CA ASN A 299 19.64 -7.79 -19.53
C ASN A 299 19.70 -9.00 -18.57
N ALA A 300 20.11 -10.17 -19.08
CA ALA A 300 20.12 -11.42 -18.31
C ALA A 300 20.92 -11.35 -16.99
N GLU A 301 22.09 -10.70 -16.99
CA GLU A 301 22.94 -10.59 -15.78
C GLU A 301 22.27 -9.71 -14.70
N LYS A 302 21.61 -8.64 -15.12
CA LYS A 302 20.90 -7.73 -14.21
C LYS A 302 19.55 -8.28 -13.77
N LEU A 303 18.89 -9.06 -14.63
CA LEU A 303 17.59 -9.67 -14.37
C LEU A 303 17.65 -10.58 -13.15
N GLU A 304 18.66 -11.44 -13.09
CA GLU A 304 18.85 -12.34 -11.96
C GLU A 304 19.04 -11.57 -10.64
N GLN A 305 19.83 -10.49 -10.66
CA GLN A 305 20.06 -9.65 -9.48
C GLN A 305 18.78 -8.94 -9.03
N GLN A 306 18.02 -8.38 -9.97
CA GLN A 306 16.75 -7.72 -9.69
C GLN A 306 15.72 -8.70 -9.11
N LEU A 307 15.56 -9.88 -9.73
CA LEU A 307 14.64 -10.91 -9.23
C LEU A 307 15.02 -11.37 -7.81
N MET A 308 16.31 -11.57 -7.54
CA MET A 308 16.77 -11.91 -6.19
C MET A 308 16.49 -10.78 -5.18
N GLN A 309 16.58 -9.52 -5.59
CA GLN A 309 16.22 -8.38 -4.74
C GLN A 309 14.72 -8.40 -4.39
N HIS A 310 13.86 -8.61 -5.38
CA HIS A 310 12.41 -8.70 -5.18
C HIS A 310 12.00 -9.88 -4.28
N ILE A 311 12.59 -11.07 -4.49
CA ILE A 311 12.33 -12.25 -3.66
C ILE A 311 12.77 -11.99 -2.20
N ARG A 312 13.94 -11.39 -1.99
CA ARG A 312 14.42 -11.03 -0.65
C ARG A 312 13.51 -10.01 0.04
N ARG A 313 13.06 -9.00 -0.70
CA ARG A 313 12.09 -8.01 -0.21
C ARG A 313 10.79 -8.71 0.19
N ALA A 314 10.20 -9.53 -0.66
CA ALA A 314 8.96 -10.26 -0.35
C ALA A 314 9.11 -11.16 0.88
N ALA A 315 10.23 -11.89 0.99
CA ALA A 315 10.51 -12.75 2.13
C ALA A 315 10.71 -11.96 3.43
N LYS A 316 11.45 -10.85 3.40
CA LYS A 316 11.66 -9.97 4.56
C LYS A 316 10.38 -9.25 4.94
N TRP A 317 9.60 -8.85 3.94
CA TRP A 317 8.36 -8.10 4.12
C TRP A 317 7.15 -8.99 4.35
N ASP A 318 7.34 -10.31 4.44
CA ASP A 318 6.27 -11.28 4.64
C ASP A 318 5.06 -11.07 3.69
N CYS A 319 5.35 -10.74 2.43
CA CYS A 319 4.35 -10.51 1.38
C CYS A 319 4.01 -11.81 0.63
N VAL A 320 2.83 -11.83 0.00
CA VAL A 320 2.56 -12.75 -1.11
C VAL A 320 3.22 -12.18 -2.36
N LEU A 321 4.23 -12.87 -2.88
CA LEU A 321 4.90 -12.49 -4.12
C LEU A 321 4.13 -13.06 -5.31
N VAL A 322 3.89 -12.24 -6.33
CA VAL A 322 3.30 -12.66 -7.59
C VAL A 322 4.25 -12.28 -8.71
N PHE A 323 4.57 -13.23 -9.58
CA PHE A 323 5.11 -12.90 -10.89
C PHE A 323 3.99 -13.04 -11.93
N GLU A 324 3.70 -11.94 -12.59
CA GLU A 324 2.78 -11.88 -13.71
C GLU A 324 3.51 -12.23 -15.00
N ASP A 325 2.91 -13.12 -15.79
CA ASP A 325 3.42 -13.58 -17.09
C ASP A 325 4.84 -14.16 -16.97
N ALA A 326 4.96 -15.12 -16.05
CA ALA A 326 6.20 -15.73 -15.57
C ALA A 326 6.85 -16.71 -16.56
N ASP A 327 6.76 -16.42 -17.86
CA ASP A 327 7.12 -17.31 -18.97
C ASP A 327 8.63 -17.61 -19.00
N TYR A 328 9.44 -16.76 -18.35
CA TYR A 328 10.91 -16.82 -18.30
C TYR A 328 11.47 -17.06 -16.88
N LEU A 329 10.63 -17.40 -15.90
CA LEU A 329 10.98 -17.29 -14.48
C LEU A 329 11.64 -18.51 -13.84
N LEU A 330 12.37 -18.23 -12.76
CA LEU A 330 13.68 -18.79 -12.41
C LEU A 330 13.70 -20.01 -11.47
N GLU A 331 14.90 -20.60 -11.41
CA GLU A 331 15.26 -21.89 -10.83
C GLU A 331 15.55 -21.97 -9.30
N ARG A 332 15.15 -21.01 -8.46
CA ARG A 332 15.70 -20.88 -7.07
C ARG A 332 14.73 -21.13 -5.90
N ARG A 333 15.31 -21.39 -4.72
CA ARG A 333 14.62 -21.74 -3.45
C ARG A 333 14.78 -20.61 -2.45
N ASP A 334 13.68 -19.97 -2.07
CA ASP A 334 13.63 -18.97 -1.01
C ASP A 334 12.29 -19.08 -0.24
N LYS A 335 12.28 -18.65 1.02
CA LYS A 335 11.13 -18.80 1.93
C LYS A 335 10.05 -17.75 1.60
N GLY A 336 8.80 -18.18 1.46
CA GLY A 336 7.66 -17.28 1.24
C GLY A 336 6.53 -17.96 0.46
N ILE A 337 5.42 -17.23 0.24
CA ILE A 337 4.33 -17.66 -0.63
C ILE A 337 4.52 -16.96 -1.98
N LEU A 338 4.75 -17.74 -3.02
CA LEU A 338 4.97 -17.27 -4.39
C LEU A 338 3.88 -17.81 -5.30
N PHE A 339 3.20 -16.90 -5.99
CA PHE A 339 2.35 -17.22 -7.13
C PHE A 339 3.04 -16.84 -8.43
N MET A 340 2.88 -17.67 -9.44
CA MET A 340 3.31 -17.40 -10.81
C MET A 340 2.07 -17.52 -11.70
N THR A 341 1.79 -16.51 -12.51
CA THR A 341 0.77 -16.62 -13.55
C THR A 341 1.43 -16.90 -14.89
N ALA A 342 0.81 -17.75 -15.69
CA ALA A 342 1.29 -18.08 -17.03
C ALA A 342 0.13 -18.13 -18.02
N SER A 343 0.44 -17.83 -19.27
CA SER A 343 -0.49 -17.99 -20.39
C SER A 343 -0.65 -19.47 -20.76
N GLU A 344 -1.71 -19.77 -21.49
CA GLU A 344 -1.97 -21.10 -22.03
C GLU A 344 -0.97 -21.45 -23.14
N GLY A 345 -0.67 -22.73 -23.34
CA GLY A 345 0.29 -23.19 -24.36
C GLY A 345 1.77 -23.08 -23.99
N ILE A 346 2.10 -22.57 -22.80
CA ILE A 346 3.50 -22.46 -22.35
C ILE A 346 4.02 -23.82 -21.85
N GLU A 347 5.11 -24.28 -22.45
CA GLU A 347 5.82 -25.48 -22.02
C GLU A 347 6.84 -25.16 -20.93
N PHE A 348 6.63 -25.72 -19.74
CA PHE A 348 7.63 -25.71 -18.69
C PHE A 348 8.45 -27.00 -18.70
N ASP A 349 9.76 -26.85 -18.54
CA ASP A 349 10.68 -27.97 -18.41
C ASP A 349 10.43 -28.77 -17.10
N SER A 350 11.02 -29.96 -17.04
CA SER A 350 10.88 -30.85 -15.88
C SER A 350 11.54 -30.29 -14.61
N ALA A 351 12.61 -29.49 -14.76
CA ALA A 351 13.35 -28.91 -13.65
C ALA A 351 12.53 -27.82 -12.94
N PHE A 352 11.81 -26.99 -13.69
CA PHE A 352 10.89 -25.98 -13.21
C PHE A 352 9.67 -26.62 -12.55
N LYS A 353 9.02 -27.59 -13.22
CA LYS A 353 7.87 -28.32 -12.67
C LYS A 353 8.19 -28.98 -11.32
N SER A 354 9.40 -29.52 -11.16
CA SER A 354 9.83 -30.17 -9.91
C SER A 354 9.91 -29.23 -8.69
N LYS A 355 9.94 -27.91 -8.92
CA LYS A 355 10.07 -26.87 -7.88
C LYS A 355 8.74 -26.23 -7.50
N ILE A 356 7.66 -26.58 -8.21
CA ILE A 356 6.30 -26.08 -7.97
C ILE A 356 5.57 -27.06 -7.04
N HIS A 357 4.91 -26.53 -6.01
CA HIS A 357 4.14 -27.34 -5.08
C HIS A 357 2.76 -27.68 -5.64
N VAL A 358 2.15 -26.73 -6.37
CA VAL A 358 0.86 -26.92 -7.01
C VAL A 358 0.80 -26.16 -8.34
N SER A 359 0.32 -26.83 -9.38
CA SER A 359 -0.05 -26.22 -10.65
C SER A 359 -1.56 -26.30 -10.81
N LEU A 360 -2.22 -25.18 -11.08
CA LEU A 360 -3.66 -25.08 -11.25
C LEU A 360 -3.98 -24.56 -12.64
N TYR A 361 -4.72 -25.37 -13.40
CA TYR A 361 -5.26 -24.99 -14.69
C TYR A 361 -6.54 -24.17 -14.51
N TYR A 362 -6.67 -23.08 -15.27
CA TYR A 362 -7.87 -22.26 -15.35
C TYR A 362 -8.50 -22.49 -16.73
N PRO A 363 -9.55 -23.32 -16.81
CA PRO A 363 -10.24 -23.53 -18.07
C PRO A 363 -10.96 -22.26 -18.51
N PRO A 364 -11.27 -22.14 -19.81
CA PRO A 364 -12.19 -21.11 -20.31
C PRO A 364 -13.48 -21.05 -19.48
N LEU A 365 -14.06 -19.85 -19.39
CA LEU A 365 -15.28 -19.65 -18.61
C LEU A 365 -16.42 -20.49 -19.21
N ASP A 366 -17.17 -21.20 -18.36
CA ASP A 366 -18.43 -21.82 -18.74
C ASP A 366 -19.58 -20.81 -18.57
N GLN A 367 -20.76 -21.13 -19.12
CA GLN A 367 -21.93 -20.24 -19.04
C GLN A 367 -22.27 -19.85 -17.59
N LYS A 368 -22.19 -20.81 -16.66
CA LYS A 368 -22.52 -20.60 -15.25
C LYS A 368 -21.56 -19.59 -14.61
N ARG A 369 -20.26 -19.71 -14.89
CA ARG A 369 -19.19 -18.82 -14.41
C ARG A 369 -19.30 -17.44 -15.02
N THR A 370 -19.51 -17.35 -16.33
CA THR A 370 -19.76 -16.09 -17.04
C THR A 370 -20.90 -15.34 -16.36
N LEU A 371 -22.08 -15.96 -16.24
CA LEU A 371 -23.23 -15.33 -15.59
C LEU A 371 -23.00 -15.01 -14.11
N GLY A 372 -22.15 -15.78 -13.42
CA GLY A 372 -21.68 -15.45 -12.07
C GLY A 372 -20.91 -14.13 -12.00
N ILE A 373 -20.02 -13.89 -12.98
CA ILE A 373 -19.26 -12.62 -13.09
C ILE A 373 -20.20 -11.46 -13.41
N TRP A 374 -21.19 -11.65 -14.30
CA TRP A 374 -22.21 -10.64 -14.59
C TRP A 374 -22.99 -10.25 -13.34
N ARG A 375 -23.49 -11.24 -12.60
CA ARG A 375 -24.18 -11.05 -11.32
C ARG A 375 -23.33 -10.26 -10.33
N MET A 376 -22.07 -10.66 -10.13
CA MET A 376 -21.17 -9.98 -9.20
C MET A 376 -21.01 -8.49 -9.53
N ASN A 377 -20.88 -8.13 -10.82
CA ASN A 377 -20.75 -6.73 -11.23
C ASN A 377 -22.05 -5.94 -11.02
N LEU A 378 -23.21 -6.53 -11.30
CA LEU A 378 -24.51 -5.92 -11.02
C LEU A 378 -24.73 -5.68 -9.52
N ASP A 379 -24.44 -6.69 -8.68
CA ASP A 379 -24.57 -6.58 -7.23
C ASP A 379 -23.68 -5.45 -6.66
N LYS A 380 -22.52 -5.20 -7.26
CA LYS A 380 -21.63 -4.07 -6.89
C LYS A 380 -22.24 -2.73 -7.28
N ILE A 381 -22.85 -2.63 -8.45
CA ILE A 381 -23.51 -1.41 -8.94
C ILE A 381 -24.72 -1.08 -8.07
N ASP A 382 -25.57 -2.05 -7.78
CA ASP A 382 -26.78 -1.82 -6.98
C ASP A 382 -26.46 -1.41 -5.53
N ARG A 383 -25.31 -1.85 -4.99
CA ARG A 383 -24.84 -1.44 -3.66
C ARG A 383 -24.32 -0.01 -3.59
N SER A 384 -23.85 0.58 -4.70
CA SER A 384 -23.29 1.94 -4.67
C SER A 384 -24.38 3.01 -4.54
N ASN A 385 -25.66 2.67 -4.77
CA ASN A 385 -26.80 3.59 -4.79
C ASN A 385 -26.68 4.78 -5.78
N ASP A 386 -25.67 4.78 -6.65
CA ASP A 386 -25.42 5.87 -7.61
C ASP A 386 -26.15 5.66 -8.94
N LEU A 387 -26.61 4.43 -9.21
CA LEU A 387 -27.11 3.99 -10.51
C LEU A 387 -28.14 2.90 -10.30
N PHE A 388 -29.32 3.04 -10.91
CA PHE A 388 -30.31 1.97 -10.91
C PHE A 388 -30.03 1.00 -12.07
N SER A 389 -29.99 -0.30 -11.81
CA SER A 389 -29.81 -1.31 -12.86
C SER A 389 -31.12 -2.02 -13.21
N LYS A 390 -31.39 -2.23 -14.50
CA LYS A 390 -32.40 -3.21 -14.95
C LYS A 390 -31.81 -4.61 -14.88
N TYR A 391 -31.66 -5.08 -13.64
CA TYR A 391 -30.94 -6.32 -13.31
C TYR A 391 -31.32 -7.51 -14.19
N PHE A 392 -32.63 -7.76 -14.35
CA PHE A 392 -33.14 -8.90 -15.11
C PHE A 392 -32.79 -8.79 -16.60
N ASP A 393 -33.05 -7.64 -17.23
CA ASP A 393 -32.80 -7.41 -18.66
C ASP A 393 -31.31 -7.55 -19.00
N ILE A 394 -30.43 -7.04 -18.12
CA ILE A 394 -28.98 -7.13 -18.28
C ILE A 394 -28.50 -8.58 -18.12
N MET A 395 -29.05 -9.34 -17.17
CA MET A 395 -28.74 -10.76 -17.00
C MET A 395 -29.21 -11.61 -18.18
N GLU A 396 -30.39 -11.32 -18.75
CA GLU A 396 -30.87 -11.96 -19.97
C GLU A 396 -29.96 -11.65 -21.16
N PHE A 397 -29.54 -10.39 -21.32
CA PHE A 397 -28.56 -10.02 -22.35
C PHE A 397 -27.26 -10.82 -22.20
N GLY A 398 -26.68 -10.86 -21.00
CA GLY A 398 -25.42 -11.59 -20.77
C GLY A 398 -25.54 -13.08 -21.09
N LYS A 399 -26.71 -13.68 -20.86
CA LYS A 399 -27.00 -15.07 -21.22
C LYS A 399 -27.11 -15.24 -22.74
N ALA A 400 -27.91 -14.41 -23.40
CA ALA A 400 -28.11 -14.46 -24.85
C ALA A 400 -26.77 -14.25 -25.59
N HIS A 401 -26.00 -13.23 -25.19
CA HIS A 401 -24.68 -12.96 -25.75
C HIS A 401 -23.74 -14.18 -25.67
N TRP A 402 -23.75 -14.91 -24.55
CA TRP A 402 -22.91 -16.11 -24.40
C TRP A 402 -23.33 -17.28 -25.31
N GLU A 403 -24.65 -17.42 -25.53
CA GLU A 403 -25.25 -18.46 -26.37
C GLU A 403 -25.06 -18.15 -27.86
N ASP A 404 -25.25 -16.89 -28.25
CA ASP A 404 -25.23 -16.43 -29.64
C ASP A 404 -23.82 -16.26 -30.20
N ASN A 405 -22.81 -16.02 -29.34
CA ASN A 405 -21.43 -15.75 -29.74
C ASN A 405 -20.44 -16.85 -29.31
N PRO A 406 -20.56 -18.11 -29.77
CA PRO A 406 -19.70 -19.21 -29.30
C PRO A 406 -18.20 -18.99 -29.57
N ARG A 407 -17.85 -18.19 -30.60
CA ARG A 407 -16.46 -17.84 -30.96
C ARG A 407 -15.95 -16.55 -30.30
N LEU A 408 -16.85 -15.67 -29.85
CA LEU A 408 -16.53 -14.34 -29.29
C LEU A 408 -17.03 -14.21 -27.85
N ARG A 409 -16.86 -15.28 -27.09
CA ARG A 409 -17.25 -15.35 -25.69
C ARG A 409 -16.38 -14.43 -24.84
N TYR A 410 -17.02 -13.50 -24.14
CA TYR A 410 -16.29 -12.57 -23.28
C TYR A 410 -15.61 -13.31 -22.12
N ASN A 411 -14.31 -13.04 -21.93
CA ASN A 411 -13.58 -13.39 -20.73
C ASN A 411 -13.94 -12.45 -19.56
N GLY A 412 -13.45 -12.75 -18.35
CA GLY A 412 -13.78 -11.97 -17.16
C GLY A 412 -13.31 -10.50 -17.22
N ARG A 413 -12.20 -10.22 -17.92
CA ARG A 413 -11.70 -8.86 -18.14
C ARG A 413 -12.63 -8.10 -19.09
N GLN A 414 -12.98 -8.70 -20.23
CA GLN A 414 -13.91 -8.12 -21.21
C GLN A 414 -15.28 -7.83 -20.59
N ILE A 415 -15.81 -8.73 -19.74
CA ILE A 415 -17.06 -8.47 -19.01
C ILE A 415 -16.91 -7.23 -18.13
N ARG A 416 -15.86 -7.14 -17.30
CA ARG A 416 -15.61 -5.98 -16.44
C ARG A 416 -15.50 -4.67 -17.24
N ASP A 417 -14.78 -4.71 -18.36
CA ASP A 417 -14.57 -3.56 -19.22
C ASP A 417 -15.90 -3.15 -19.87
N ALA A 418 -16.72 -4.11 -20.32
CA ALA A 418 -18.07 -3.86 -20.84
C ALA A 418 -18.98 -3.18 -19.81
N PHE A 419 -18.96 -3.65 -18.55
CA PHE A 419 -19.68 -2.99 -17.45
C PHE A 419 -19.19 -1.56 -17.20
N THR A 420 -17.87 -1.34 -17.26
CA THR A 420 -17.28 -0.01 -17.06
C THR A 420 -17.75 0.97 -18.13
N ILE A 421 -17.73 0.55 -19.40
CA ILE A 421 -18.20 1.35 -20.53
C ILE A 421 -19.72 1.59 -20.42
N ALA A 422 -20.50 0.54 -20.16
CA ALA A 422 -21.96 0.64 -20.04
C ALA A 422 -22.39 1.60 -18.91
N VAL A 423 -21.72 1.54 -17.75
CA VAL A 423 -21.93 2.49 -16.65
C VAL A 423 -21.56 3.92 -17.05
N GLY A 424 -20.45 4.11 -17.78
CA GLY A 424 -20.08 5.41 -18.33
C GLY A 424 -21.13 5.98 -19.27
N LEU A 425 -21.65 5.16 -20.19
CA LEU A 425 -22.73 5.53 -21.10
C LEU A 425 -24.01 5.91 -20.32
N ALA A 426 -24.43 5.08 -19.37
CA ALA A 426 -25.60 5.33 -18.54
C ALA A 426 -25.47 6.65 -17.73
N LYS A 427 -24.30 6.93 -17.16
CA LYS A 427 -24.04 8.17 -16.43
C LYS A 427 -23.97 9.41 -17.33
N SER A 428 -23.67 9.25 -18.61
CA SER A 428 -23.68 10.35 -19.57
C SER A 428 -25.09 10.75 -20.03
N SER A 429 -26.07 9.85 -19.86
CA SER A 429 -27.44 10.01 -20.34
C SER A 429 -28.43 9.91 -19.17
N PRO A 430 -28.57 10.96 -18.35
CA PRO A 430 -29.51 10.96 -17.23
C PRO A 430 -30.95 10.83 -17.72
N THR A 431 -31.77 10.15 -16.93
CA THR A 431 -33.21 10.07 -17.18
C THR A 431 -33.88 11.44 -16.99
N PRO A 432 -35.12 11.64 -17.49
CA PRO A 432 -35.86 12.88 -17.26
C PRO A 432 -36.04 13.26 -15.78
N GLU A 433 -35.93 12.29 -14.87
CA GLU A 433 -36.06 12.47 -13.42
C GLU A 433 -34.71 12.80 -12.74
N GLY A 434 -33.62 12.88 -13.50
CA GLY A 434 -32.28 13.18 -13.00
C GLY A 434 -31.54 12.00 -12.37
N SER A 435 -32.13 10.80 -12.41
CA SER A 435 -31.44 9.55 -12.02
C SER A 435 -30.68 8.94 -13.20
N PHE A 436 -29.70 8.09 -12.90
CA PHE A 436 -29.01 7.29 -13.91
C PHE A 436 -29.60 5.88 -13.96
N LEU A 437 -29.80 5.34 -15.16
CA LEU A 437 -30.38 4.04 -15.41
C LEU A 437 -29.44 3.22 -16.30
N LEU A 438 -29.01 2.05 -15.83
CA LEU A 438 -28.30 1.06 -16.61
C LEU A 438 -29.29 0.01 -17.12
N ASP A 439 -29.27 -0.25 -18.42
CA ASP A 439 -30.11 -1.26 -19.08
C ASP A 439 -29.32 -2.06 -20.13
N ASP A 440 -29.95 -3.08 -20.69
CA ASP A 440 -29.41 -3.95 -21.75
C ASP A 440 -29.06 -3.19 -23.03
N GLY A 441 -29.73 -2.07 -23.30
CA GLY A 441 -29.46 -1.21 -24.46
C GLY A 441 -28.02 -0.65 -24.45
N HIS A 442 -27.49 -0.33 -23.27
CA HIS A 442 -26.09 0.07 -23.13
C HIS A 442 -25.12 -1.06 -23.46
N PHE A 443 -25.43 -2.30 -23.05
CA PHE A 443 -24.59 -3.45 -23.37
C PHE A 443 -24.66 -3.86 -24.83
N ARG A 444 -25.82 -3.71 -25.49
CA ARG A 444 -25.92 -3.86 -26.96
C ARG A 444 -25.02 -2.86 -27.69
N GLN A 445 -25.00 -1.60 -27.27
CA GLN A 445 -24.09 -0.60 -27.86
C GLN A 445 -22.62 -0.97 -27.66
N VAL A 446 -22.25 -1.49 -26.49
CA VAL A 446 -20.89 -1.96 -26.22
C VAL A 446 -20.54 -3.14 -27.14
N ALA A 447 -21.44 -4.12 -27.26
CA ALA A 447 -21.24 -5.28 -28.14
C ALA A 447 -21.07 -4.83 -29.61
N ASP A 448 -21.95 -3.95 -30.11
CA ASP A 448 -21.87 -3.42 -31.48
C ASP A 448 -20.54 -2.69 -31.77
N ILE A 449 -19.94 -2.06 -30.76
CA ILE A 449 -18.64 -1.36 -30.90
C ILE A 449 -17.49 -2.36 -30.90
N LEU A 450 -17.53 -3.36 -30.02
CA LEU A 450 -16.48 -4.37 -29.90
C LEU A 450 -16.48 -5.31 -31.10
N GLU A 451 -17.64 -5.76 -31.57
CA GLU A 451 -17.76 -6.61 -32.75
C GLU A 451 -17.19 -5.93 -34.01
N LYS A 452 -17.45 -4.63 -34.21
CA LYS A 452 -16.88 -3.87 -35.34
C LYS A 452 -15.37 -3.73 -35.29
N PHE A 453 -14.79 -3.73 -34.09
CA PHE A 453 -13.35 -3.68 -33.92
C PHE A 453 -12.71 -5.02 -34.27
N ASP A 454 -13.31 -6.12 -33.79
CA ASP A 454 -12.87 -7.48 -34.10
C ASP A 454 -12.96 -7.76 -35.61
N ASP A 455 -14.08 -7.41 -36.26
CA ASP A 455 -14.26 -7.51 -37.72
C ASP A 455 -13.17 -6.76 -38.50
N HIS A 456 -12.68 -5.63 -37.98
CA HIS A 456 -11.62 -4.85 -38.63
C HIS A 456 -10.26 -5.53 -38.51
N ILE A 457 -9.92 -6.11 -37.35
CA ILE A 457 -8.68 -6.88 -37.16
C ILE A 457 -8.69 -8.13 -38.03
N PHE A 458 -9.78 -8.88 -38.06
CA PHE A 458 -9.89 -10.08 -38.88
C PHE A 458 -9.82 -9.75 -40.38
N ALA A 459 -10.39 -8.63 -40.82
CA ALA A 459 -10.27 -8.16 -42.20
C ALA A 459 -8.83 -7.75 -42.58
N GLU A 460 -8.04 -7.22 -41.65
CA GLU A 460 -6.63 -6.89 -41.89
C GLU A 460 -5.75 -8.16 -41.95
N GLU A 461 -6.01 -9.16 -41.11
CA GLU A 461 -5.30 -10.45 -41.12
C GLU A 461 -5.52 -11.23 -42.44
N GLU A 462 -6.74 -11.24 -42.99
CA GLU A 462 -7.04 -11.88 -44.29
C GLU A 462 -6.37 -11.16 -45.48
N THR A 463 -6.08 -9.86 -45.38
CA THR A 463 -5.40 -9.12 -46.46
C THR A 463 -3.89 -9.26 -46.45
N HIS A 464 -3.30 -9.67 -45.33
CA HIS A 464 -1.84 -9.83 -45.18
C HIS A 464 -1.33 -11.25 -45.40
N SER A 465 -2.22 -12.24 -45.63
CA SER A 465 -1.81 -13.63 -45.92
C SER A 465 -1.24 -13.85 -47.35
N ASP A 466 -1.26 -12.84 -48.22
CA ASP A 466 -0.77 -12.94 -49.61
C ASP A 466 0.63 -12.33 -49.85
N SER A 467 1.34 -11.86 -48.82
CA SER A 467 2.73 -11.41 -48.97
C SER A 467 3.61 -11.81 -47.80
N ASP A 468 4.61 -12.65 -48.08
CA ASP A 468 5.66 -13.14 -47.17
C ASP A 468 6.15 -12.11 -46.14
N SER A 469 5.86 -12.32 -44.84
CA SER A 469 6.83 -12.17 -43.74
C SER A 469 6.21 -12.58 -42.38
N GLU A 470 6.94 -13.44 -41.67
CA GLU A 470 6.89 -13.77 -40.22
C GLU A 470 5.56 -13.62 -39.48
N ALA A 471 4.91 -14.77 -39.25
CA ALA A 471 3.74 -14.91 -38.40
C ALA A 471 4.00 -14.40 -36.96
N ILE A 472 3.24 -13.39 -36.54
CA ILE A 472 3.01 -13.07 -35.14
C ILE A 472 1.96 -14.08 -34.65
N PRO A 473 2.22 -14.88 -33.59
CA PRO A 473 1.22 -15.82 -33.08
C PRO A 473 -0.05 -15.09 -32.64
N SER A 474 -1.20 -15.53 -33.16
CA SER A 474 -2.51 -15.01 -32.81
C SER A 474 -2.81 -15.24 -31.32
N VAL A 475 -3.42 -14.25 -30.66
CA VAL A 475 -3.81 -14.32 -29.25
C VAL A 475 -5.16 -15.05 -29.08
N TYR A 476 -5.86 -15.37 -30.17
CA TYR A 476 -7.20 -15.98 -30.14
C TYR A 476 -7.45 -16.85 -31.38
N ALA A 477 -7.01 -18.11 -31.39
CA ALA A 477 -7.71 -19.25 -31.99
C ALA A 477 -6.78 -20.47 -32.03
N GLU A 478 -7.19 -21.58 -31.42
CA GLU A 478 -7.23 -22.91 -32.03
C GLU A 478 -7.86 -23.90 -31.03
N ASP A 479 -9.15 -24.16 -31.20
CA ASP A 479 -9.82 -25.39 -30.76
C ASP A 479 -10.52 -25.96 -32.00
N GLU A 480 -9.78 -26.71 -32.82
CA GLU A 480 -10.40 -27.64 -33.77
C GLU A 480 -10.44 -29.04 -33.16
N ASP A 481 -11.64 -29.42 -32.72
CA ASP A 481 -12.05 -30.80 -32.53
C ASP A 481 -11.85 -31.57 -33.86
N THR A 482 -10.75 -32.30 -33.97
CA THR A 482 -10.62 -33.40 -34.94
C THR A 482 -10.60 -34.73 -34.19
N ARG A 483 -11.78 -35.38 -34.17
CA ARG A 483 -11.87 -36.82 -34.00
C ARG A 483 -11.13 -37.50 -35.15
N SER A 484 -10.01 -38.15 -34.86
CA SER A 484 -9.52 -39.28 -35.64
C SER A 484 -9.17 -40.43 -34.70
N ASP A 485 -9.80 -41.57 -34.97
CA ASP A 485 -9.41 -42.90 -34.53
C ASP A 485 -7.88 -43.06 -34.60
N ASP A 486 -7.26 -43.48 -33.49
CA ASP A 486 -6.07 -44.32 -33.54
C ASP A 486 -6.00 -45.17 -32.27
N SER A 487 -6.74 -46.28 -32.33
CA SER A 487 -6.41 -47.48 -31.60
C SER A 487 -5.12 -48.08 -32.16
N GLN A 488 -4.08 -48.22 -31.31
CA GLN A 488 -2.96 -49.18 -31.34
C GLN A 488 -1.61 -48.48 -31.13
N LEU A 489 -1.08 -48.51 -29.90
CA LEU A 489 0.28 -48.97 -29.60
C LEU A 489 0.57 -48.86 -28.09
N TYR A 490 1.17 -49.94 -27.56
CA TYR A 490 1.58 -50.21 -26.17
C TYR A 490 0.56 -50.87 -25.24
N SER A 491 0.20 -52.09 -25.64
CA SER A 491 0.36 -53.27 -24.77
C SER A 491 1.82 -53.41 -24.32
N ASP A 492 2.09 -53.23 -23.03
CA ASP A 492 3.05 -54.03 -22.26
C ASP A 492 3.16 -53.44 -20.86
N LEU A 493 2.46 -54.08 -19.91
CA LEU A 493 2.94 -54.42 -18.56
C LEU A 493 1.82 -55.22 -17.88
N GLY A 494 2.10 -56.50 -17.61
CA GLY A 494 1.18 -57.46 -17.01
C GLY A 494 0.83 -57.18 -15.54
N PRO A 495 -0.06 -58.00 -14.94
CA PRO A 495 -0.80 -57.64 -13.72
C PRO A 495 -0.23 -58.24 -12.43
N VAL A 496 -0.93 -57.90 -11.32
CA VAL A 496 -1.08 -58.63 -10.03
C VAL A 496 -0.19 -58.12 -8.87
N PRO A 497 -0.54 -58.23 -7.55
CA PRO A 497 -1.82 -58.45 -6.80
C PRO A 497 -2.13 -57.27 -5.81
N GLY A 498 -3.33 -57.03 -5.25
CA GLY A 498 -4.23 -57.91 -4.49
C GLY A 498 -3.94 -57.83 -2.98
N ILE A 499 -4.71 -57.02 -2.23
CA ILE A 499 -4.94 -57.15 -0.78
C ILE A 499 -6.40 -56.79 -0.49
N ASP A 500 -7.11 -57.76 0.08
CA ASP A 500 -8.49 -57.75 0.54
C ASP A 500 -8.64 -57.14 1.96
N GLY A 501 -9.89 -56.75 2.27
CA GLY A 501 -10.46 -56.66 3.62
C GLY A 501 -10.27 -55.32 4.34
N GLU A 502 -11.21 -54.77 5.09
CA GLU A 502 -12.46 -55.27 5.69
C GLU A 502 -13.42 -54.10 5.96
N ASP A 503 -14.65 -54.49 6.26
CA ASP A 503 -15.87 -53.73 6.57
C ASP A 503 -15.72 -52.62 7.64
N GLU A 504 -16.62 -51.62 7.59
CA GLU A 504 -17.57 -51.39 8.69
C GLU A 504 -18.66 -50.36 8.30
N ASP A 505 -19.90 -50.86 8.31
CA ASP A 505 -21.15 -50.10 8.31
C ASP A 505 -21.31 -49.28 9.61
N VAL A 506 -21.72 -48.01 9.49
CA VAL A 506 -22.54 -47.36 10.54
C VAL A 506 -23.64 -46.52 9.89
N GLN A 507 -24.87 -47.03 9.97
CA GLN A 507 -26.10 -46.25 9.88
C GLN A 507 -26.38 -45.56 11.23
N SER A 508 -26.81 -44.30 11.20
CA SER A 508 -27.84 -43.72 12.08
C SER A 508 -28.13 -42.30 11.58
N ASP A 509 -29.29 -42.06 10.95
CA ASP A 509 -30.58 -41.73 11.54
C ASP A 509 -30.68 -40.28 12.11
N ASN A 510 -31.37 -39.46 11.31
CA ASN A 510 -32.58 -38.70 11.65
C ASN A 510 -32.62 -37.73 12.85
N SER A 511 -33.05 -36.51 12.50
CA SER A 511 -34.02 -35.59 13.16
C SER A 511 -33.43 -34.19 13.33
N SER A 512 -33.83 -33.17 12.57
CA SER A 512 -35.14 -32.49 12.55
C SER A 512 -35.55 -32.01 13.94
N LEU A 513 -35.36 -30.73 14.23
CA LEU A 513 -36.28 -29.97 15.09
C LEU A 513 -36.29 -28.49 14.69
N ASN A 514 -37.53 -28.02 14.52
CA ASN A 514 -37.96 -26.73 14.01
C ASN A 514 -37.88 -25.59 15.03
N SER A 515 -38.12 -24.40 14.46
CA SER A 515 -38.99 -23.32 14.96
C SER A 515 -38.34 -22.15 15.70
N ASP A 516 -38.36 -21.02 14.98
CA ASP A 516 -39.05 -19.76 15.32
C ASP A 516 -38.68 -19.06 16.63
N PHE A 517 -38.22 -17.80 16.53
CA PHE A 517 -38.81 -16.66 17.25
C PHE A 517 -38.14 -15.32 16.83
N ARG A 518 -38.93 -14.49 16.14
CA ARG A 518 -38.92 -13.01 16.12
C ARG A 518 -40.42 -12.61 16.10
N PRO A 519 -40.86 -11.38 16.42
CA PRO A 519 -40.11 -10.11 16.55
C PRO A 519 -40.52 -9.29 17.80
N ASP A 520 -39.97 -8.09 17.99
CA ASP A 520 -40.85 -6.94 18.29
C ASP A 520 -40.18 -5.59 17.98
N LEU A 521 -41.03 -4.73 17.41
CA LEU A 521 -40.86 -3.35 17.01
C LEU A 521 -41.15 -2.43 18.20
N VAL A 522 -40.46 -1.30 18.30
CA VAL A 522 -41.05 -0.09 18.90
C VAL A 522 -40.69 1.12 18.05
N ASP A 523 -41.74 1.72 17.51
CA ASP A 523 -41.79 2.98 16.80
C ASP A 523 -41.93 4.14 17.81
N ALA A 524 -41.28 5.27 17.53
CA ALA A 524 -41.64 6.56 18.11
C ALA A 524 -41.08 7.67 17.23
N SER A 525 -41.98 8.30 16.49
CA SER A 525 -41.72 9.42 15.58
C SER A 525 -41.77 10.79 16.26
N ASN A 526 -40.95 11.69 15.72
CA ASN A 526 -41.08 13.15 15.62
C ASN A 526 -40.98 14.06 16.86
N ILE A 527 -39.87 14.83 16.97
CA ILE A 527 -39.89 16.30 17.21
C ILE A 527 -38.70 16.99 16.47
N SER A 528 -39.05 17.74 15.41
CA SER A 528 -38.49 19.00 14.86
C SER A 528 -36.99 19.36 14.91
N LYS A 529 -36.40 19.35 13.70
CA LYS A 529 -35.67 20.43 12.98
C LYS A 529 -35.06 21.59 13.80
N ASN A 530 -33.73 21.60 13.88
CA ASN A 530 -32.79 22.68 13.52
C ASN A 530 -31.47 22.45 14.29
N PHE A 531 -30.32 22.58 13.63
CA PHE A 531 -28.93 22.35 14.11
C PHE A 531 -28.26 21.00 13.77
N GLU A 532 -28.03 20.70 12.49
CA GLU A 532 -27.09 19.63 12.10
C GLU A 532 -26.24 20.04 10.89
N VAL A 533 -25.25 20.91 11.12
CA VAL A 533 -24.10 21.07 10.19
C VAL A 533 -22.75 21.02 10.95
N SER A 534 -22.75 20.97 12.29
CA SER A 534 -21.49 21.04 13.08
C SER A 534 -21.12 19.78 13.87
N GLU A 535 -21.98 18.75 13.97
CA GLU A 535 -21.64 17.51 14.70
C GLU A 535 -20.97 16.43 13.84
N HIS A 536 -21.25 16.35 12.53
CA HIS A 536 -20.70 15.29 11.67
C HIS A 536 -19.17 15.40 11.53
N GLN A 537 -18.64 16.62 11.35
CA GLN A 537 -17.18 16.88 11.33
C GLN A 537 -16.50 16.70 12.70
N ARG A 538 -17.26 16.74 13.82
CA ARG A 538 -16.73 16.49 15.17
C ARG A 538 -16.73 14.99 15.53
N ARG A 539 -17.70 14.21 15.05
CA ARG A 539 -17.76 12.76 15.23
C ARG A 539 -16.70 12.02 14.40
N GLU A 540 -16.38 12.48 13.19
CA GLU A 540 -15.29 11.90 12.38
C GLU A 540 -13.89 12.17 12.98
N ARG A 541 -13.66 13.37 13.53
CA ARG A 541 -12.39 13.72 14.22
C ARG A 541 -12.18 12.98 15.54
N THR A 542 -13.25 12.59 16.23
CA THR A 542 -13.17 11.89 17.53
C THR A 542 -13.11 10.37 17.37
N GLY A 543 -13.74 9.81 16.33
CA GLY A 543 -13.59 8.41 15.94
C GLY A 543 -12.17 8.07 15.49
N GLY A 544 -11.57 8.93 14.64
CA GLY A 544 -10.18 8.77 14.19
C GLY A 544 -9.16 8.86 15.34
N ARG A 545 -9.33 9.82 16.26
CA ARG A 545 -8.45 9.97 17.43
C ARG A 545 -8.50 8.79 18.39
N ARG A 546 -9.66 8.16 18.58
CA ARG A 546 -9.79 7.00 19.48
C ARG A 546 -9.13 5.75 18.89
N GLY A 547 -9.28 5.53 17.58
CA GLY A 547 -8.56 4.49 16.85
C GLY A 547 -7.05 4.75 16.77
N GLU A 548 -6.64 6.02 16.69
CA GLU A 548 -5.22 6.42 16.69
C GLU A 548 -4.58 6.26 18.07
N GLU A 549 -5.26 6.63 19.16
CA GLU A 549 -4.80 6.35 20.53
C GLU A 549 -4.75 4.84 20.82
N GLU A 550 -5.70 4.06 20.30
CA GLU A 550 -5.71 2.60 20.44
C GLU A 550 -4.60 1.95 19.61
N ALA A 551 -4.36 2.42 18.39
CA ALA A 551 -3.24 2.00 17.53
C ALA A 551 -1.89 2.38 18.14
N ILE A 552 -1.78 3.55 18.77
CA ILE A 552 -0.57 3.96 19.51
C ILE A 552 -0.36 3.05 20.73
N ARG A 553 -1.40 2.74 21.50
CA ARG A 553 -1.29 1.80 22.64
C ARG A 553 -0.97 0.37 22.19
N GLU A 554 -1.52 -0.06 21.07
CA GLU A 554 -1.24 -1.36 20.47
C GLU A 554 0.19 -1.41 19.94
N ALA A 555 0.65 -0.37 19.25
CA ALA A 555 2.03 -0.23 18.81
C ALA A 555 3.02 -0.11 19.99
N GLU A 556 2.65 0.57 21.09
CA GLU A 556 3.45 0.59 22.33
C GLU A 556 3.55 -0.81 22.95
N ARG A 557 2.49 -1.63 22.89
CA ARG A 557 2.53 -3.06 23.29
C ARG A 557 3.36 -3.90 22.32
N GLU A 558 3.25 -3.65 21.02
CA GLU A 558 4.00 -4.35 19.97
C GLU A 558 5.49 -4.03 20.06
N ILE A 559 5.86 -2.77 20.38
CA ILE A 559 7.21 -2.36 20.73
C ILE A 559 7.69 -3.07 22.00
N ALA A 560 6.85 -3.18 23.04
CA ALA A 560 7.21 -3.90 24.25
C ALA A 560 7.44 -5.40 23.99
N ASP A 561 6.62 -6.03 23.14
CA ASP A 561 6.77 -7.43 22.73
C ASP A 561 8.00 -7.63 21.82
N LEU A 562 8.26 -6.71 20.89
CA LEU A 562 9.46 -6.70 20.06
C LEU A 562 10.73 -6.48 20.90
N ARG A 563 10.69 -5.62 21.92
CA ARG A 563 11.76 -5.47 22.92
C ARG A 563 12.01 -6.78 23.67
N ALA A 564 10.94 -7.49 24.07
CA ALA A 564 11.04 -8.79 24.74
C ALA A 564 11.62 -9.88 23.83
N ARG A 565 11.18 -9.94 22.56
CA ARG A 565 11.71 -10.89 21.55
C ARG A 565 13.15 -10.58 21.18
N ARG A 566 13.54 -9.31 21.08
CA ARG A 566 14.92 -8.88 20.76
C ARG A 566 15.88 -9.13 21.93
N ALA A 567 15.44 -8.97 23.18
CA ALA A 567 16.22 -9.38 24.36
C ALA A 567 16.52 -10.90 24.38
N SER A 568 15.63 -11.71 23.80
CA SER A 568 15.87 -13.16 23.65
C SER A 568 16.85 -13.49 22.51
N TYR A 569 16.87 -12.69 21.43
CA TYR A 569 17.74 -12.91 20.27
C TYR A 569 19.21 -12.54 20.52
N TYR A 570 19.47 -11.62 21.46
CA TYR A 570 20.83 -11.22 21.88
C TYR A 570 21.35 -11.93 23.14
N ARG A 571 20.56 -12.79 23.79
CA ARG A 571 21.10 -13.76 24.77
C ARG A 571 21.67 -14.96 24.01
N ARG A 572 22.93 -14.86 23.58
CA ARG A 572 23.74 -16.08 23.43
C ARG A 572 24.07 -16.60 24.84
N PRO A 573 24.02 -17.91 25.09
CA PRO A 573 24.55 -18.49 26.32
C PRO A 573 26.07 -18.27 26.35
N ASP A 574 26.58 -17.91 27.54
CA ASP A 574 28.00 -17.73 27.85
C ASP A 574 28.89 -18.92 27.46
#